data_AF-A0A2R6IE04-F1
#
_entry.id   AF-A0A2R6IE04-F1
#
_cell.length_a   1.000
_cell.length_b   1.000
_cell.length_c   1.000
_cell.angle_alpha   90.00
_cell.angle_beta   90.00
_cell.angle_gamma   90.00
#
_symmetry.space_group_name_H-M   'P 1'
#
loop_
_entity.id
_entity.type
_entity.pdbx_description
1 polymer ?
#
loop_
_entity_poly.entity_id
_entity_poly.type
_entity_poly.pdbx_seq_one_letter_code
_entity_poly.pdbx_strand_id
1 'polypeptide(L)'
;MGARANPAFAVAVVVVPLALLAYVLTTGSVRAHTYVHVMAGVLWTGIDLFMALVLGPVLGGLAVEERASVFERFTPKMAFLMPTLAAVTIVGGITLALRLGYFPNADPWLALFTALSLLPALALIGWQFDAFGDRRWRVVAALAAVGSGAYLAVALPEFAMTTPAVAVSLAIVAVLTVIGFGVLLPGEVRLYLEMNSADPDAEAISAIGMRNAKLSGVQGAFQLAIVAVMVVLRWGGA
;
A
#
# COMPACT_ATOMS: atom_id res chain seq x y z
N MET A 1 -4.97 10.75 -15.61
CA MET A 1 -4.79 11.03 -14.17
C MET A 1 -3.93 12.28 -13.91
N GLY A 2 -2.73 12.39 -14.51
CA GLY A 2 -1.80 13.49 -14.23
C GLY A 2 -2.33 14.92 -14.44
N ALA A 3 -3.19 15.17 -15.43
CA ALA A 3 -3.73 16.51 -15.70
C ALA A 3 -4.65 17.04 -14.58
N ARG A 4 -5.46 16.18 -13.94
CA ARG A 4 -6.33 16.56 -12.81
C ARG A 4 -5.58 16.60 -11.46
N ALA A 5 -4.46 15.90 -11.35
CA ALA A 5 -3.64 15.88 -10.14
C ALA A 5 -2.68 17.07 -10.02
N ASN A 6 -2.63 17.97 -11.02
CA ASN A 6 -1.49 18.83 -11.33
C ASN A 6 -0.24 17.99 -11.69
N PRO A 7 0.21 17.98 -12.96
CA PRO A 7 1.33 17.15 -13.40
C PRO A 7 2.60 17.33 -12.57
N ALA A 8 2.90 18.57 -12.16
CA ALA A 8 4.07 18.85 -11.33
C ALA A 8 3.97 18.19 -9.95
N PHE A 9 2.78 18.23 -9.34
CA PHE A 9 2.52 17.53 -8.08
C PHE A 9 2.66 16.02 -8.25
N ALA A 10 2.00 15.43 -9.26
CA ALA A 10 2.05 13.99 -9.50
C ALA A 10 3.49 13.49 -9.73
N VAL A 11 4.28 14.22 -10.51
CA VAL A 11 5.70 13.89 -10.72
C VAL A 11 6.49 14.03 -9.42
N ALA A 12 6.32 15.12 -8.67
CA ALA A 12 7.06 15.35 -7.44
C ALA A 12 6.81 14.27 -6.38
N VAL A 13 5.54 13.91 -6.12
CA VAL A 13 5.18 12.93 -5.08
C VAL A 13 5.56 11.49 -5.43
N VAL A 14 5.88 11.21 -6.70
CA VAL A 14 6.40 9.91 -7.14
C VAL A 14 7.92 9.92 -7.17
N VAL A 15 8.52 10.89 -7.87
CA VAL A 15 9.97 10.92 -8.14
C VAL A 15 10.76 11.19 -6.87
N VAL A 16 10.33 12.13 -6.02
CA VAL A 16 11.10 12.50 -4.82
C VAL A 16 11.21 11.34 -3.84
N PRO A 17 10.12 10.67 -3.42
CA PRO A 17 10.24 9.55 -2.48
C PRO A 17 10.99 8.35 -3.08
N LEU A 18 10.82 8.06 -4.37
CA LEU A 18 11.55 6.97 -5.02
C LEU A 18 13.04 7.26 -5.18
N ALA A 19 13.42 8.51 -5.47
CA ALA A 19 14.82 8.93 -5.51
C ALA A 19 15.47 8.84 -4.13
N LEU A 20 14.75 9.25 -3.07
CA LEU A 20 15.21 9.11 -1.69
C LEU A 20 15.37 7.63 -1.30
N LEU A 21 14.43 6.77 -1.70
CA LEU A 21 14.54 5.32 -1.51
C LEU A 21 15.78 4.77 -2.23
N ALA A 22 15.96 5.08 -3.51
CA ALA A 22 17.12 4.64 -4.28
C ALA A 22 18.44 5.08 -3.65
N TYR A 23 18.51 6.31 -3.16
CA TYR A 23 19.67 6.83 -2.42
C TYR A 23 19.96 6.01 -1.15
N VAL A 24 18.96 5.74 -0.31
CA VAL A 24 19.21 5.01 0.96
C VAL A 24 19.52 3.54 0.79
N LEU A 25 19.09 2.94 -0.33
CA LEU A 25 19.39 1.55 -0.70
C LEU A 25 20.81 1.36 -1.28
N THR A 26 21.42 2.42 -1.82
CA THR A 26 22.71 2.34 -2.52
C THR A 26 23.86 2.89 -1.68
N THR A 27 23.79 4.17 -1.33
CA THR A 27 24.91 4.90 -0.69
C THR A 27 24.53 5.54 0.65
N GLY A 28 23.23 5.64 0.96
CA GLY A 28 22.78 6.32 2.17
C GLY A 28 23.19 5.62 3.46
N SER A 29 23.39 6.41 4.51
CA SER A 29 23.68 5.88 5.85
C SER A 29 22.45 5.19 6.47
N VAL A 30 22.67 4.37 7.50
CA VAL A 30 21.57 3.76 8.27
C VAL A 30 20.63 4.83 8.81
N ARG A 31 21.16 5.96 9.31
CA ARG A 31 20.36 7.09 9.81
C ARG A 31 19.47 7.67 8.71
N ALA A 32 20.01 7.89 7.52
CA ALA A 32 19.23 8.38 6.38
C ALA A 32 18.15 7.38 5.97
N HIS A 33 18.47 6.08 5.95
CA HIS A 33 17.52 5.02 5.65
C HIS A 33 16.38 4.98 6.66
N THR A 34 16.70 5.01 7.97
CA THR A 34 15.69 5.11 9.03
C THR A 34 14.83 6.35 8.86
N TYR A 35 15.43 7.51 8.57
CA TYR A 35 14.68 8.74 8.37
C TYR A 35 13.71 8.66 7.19
N VAL A 36 14.16 8.21 6.02
CA VAL A 36 13.31 8.07 4.83
C VAL A 36 12.16 7.09 5.08
N HIS A 37 12.44 5.94 5.68
CA HIS A 37 11.42 4.95 6.02
C HIS A 37 10.38 5.53 7.01
N VAL A 38 10.84 6.10 8.13
CA VAL A 38 9.95 6.63 9.17
C VAL A 38 9.14 7.81 8.66
N MET A 39 9.73 8.74 7.92
CA MET A 39 9.00 9.90 7.40
C MET A 39 7.94 9.50 6.37
N ALA A 40 8.25 8.54 5.47
CA ALA A 40 7.26 8.01 4.54
C ALA A 40 6.13 7.28 5.29
N GLY A 41 6.47 6.45 6.27
CA GLY A 41 5.51 5.67 7.04
C GLY A 41 4.60 6.52 7.93
N VAL A 42 5.15 7.54 8.59
CA VAL A 42 4.39 8.49 9.42
C VAL A 42 3.44 9.32 8.54
N LEU A 43 3.89 9.78 7.37
CA LEU A 43 3.02 10.53 6.46
C LEU A 43 1.89 9.64 5.92
N TRP A 44 2.21 8.41 5.51
CA TRP A 44 1.20 7.45 5.05
C TRP A 44 0.16 7.17 6.14
N THR A 45 0.63 6.83 7.35
CA THR A 45 -0.23 6.53 8.50
C THR A 45 -1.06 7.74 8.91
N GLY A 46 -0.45 8.92 8.96
CA GLY A 46 -1.12 10.16 9.32
C GLY A 46 -2.27 10.50 8.36
N ILE A 47 -2.07 10.26 7.07
CA ILE A 47 -3.12 10.45 6.06
C ILE A 47 -4.27 9.47 6.27
N ASP A 48 -3.99 8.17 6.43
CA ASP A 48 -5.04 7.16 6.62
C ASP A 48 -5.86 7.42 7.90
N LEU A 49 -5.21 7.79 8.99
CA LEU A 49 -5.88 8.18 10.23
C LEU A 49 -6.68 9.48 10.06
N PHE A 50 -6.14 10.50 9.39
CA PHE A 50 -6.85 11.74 9.11
C PHE A 50 -8.11 11.47 8.25
N MET A 51 -7.96 10.65 7.21
CA MET A 51 -9.06 10.25 6.33
C MET A 51 -10.18 9.55 7.12
N ALA A 52 -9.81 8.67 8.05
CA ALA A 52 -10.78 7.90 8.81
C ALA A 52 -11.46 8.71 9.92
N LEU A 53 -10.68 9.47 10.70
CA LEU A 53 -11.14 10.09 11.94
C LEU A 53 -11.66 11.51 11.76
N VAL A 54 -11.18 12.22 10.73
CA VAL A 54 -11.53 13.62 10.49
C VAL A 54 -12.32 13.77 9.20
N LEU A 55 -11.74 13.38 8.06
CA LEU A 55 -12.39 13.64 6.78
C LEU A 55 -13.64 12.75 6.57
N GLY A 56 -13.58 11.47 6.96
CA GLY A 56 -14.70 10.53 6.84
C GLY A 56 -16.00 11.04 7.49
N PRO A 57 -15.97 11.45 8.78
CA PRO A 57 -17.14 12.06 9.43
C PRO A 57 -17.64 13.33 8.76
N VAL A 58 -16.73 14.21 8.32
CA VAL A 58 -17.10 15.45 7.60
C VAL A 58 -17.83 15.10 6.30
N LEU A 59 -17.28 14.18 5.50
CA LEU A 59 -17.89 13.73 4.25
C LEU A 59 -19.24 13.06 4.48
N GLY A 60 -19.39 12.30 5.56
CA GLY A 60 -20.65 11.66 5.94
C GLY A 60 -21.80 12.64 6.18
N GLY A 61 -21.49 13.89 6.55
CA GLY A 61 -22.48 14.96 6.76
C GLY A 61 -22.86 15.76 5.51
N LEU A 62 -22.17 15.58 4.38
CA LEU A 62 -22.44 16.29 3.12
C LEU A 62 -23.52 15.56 2.29
N ALA A 63 -24.25 16.31 1.46
CA ALA A 63 -25.09 15.71 0.42
C ALA A 63 -24.21 15.01 -0.63
N VAL A 64 -24.84 14.18 -1.45
CA VAL A 64 -24.14 13.28 -2.37
C VAL A 64 -23.27 14.06 -3.36
N GLU A 65 -23.82 15.13 -3.92
CA GLU A 65 -23.20 15.96 -4.95
C GLU A 65 -21.99 16.72 -4.41
N GLU A 66 -22.10 17.29 -3.21
CA GLU A 66 -21.00 17.99 -2.55
C GLU A 66 -19.87 17.01 -2.18
N ARG A 67 -20.24 15.83 -1.70
CA ARG A 67 -19.29 14.77 -1.37
C ARG A 67 -18.55 14.29 -2.62
N ALA A 68 -19.27 14.08 -3.72
CA ALA A 68 -18.68 13.68 -5.00
C ALA A 68 -17.67 14.73 -5.49
N SER A 69 -18.03 16.02 -5.43
CA SER A 69 -17.15 17.14 -5.79
C SER A 69 -15.84 17.17 -4.96
N VAL A 70 -15.89 16.79 -3.68
CA VAL A 70 -14.67 16.66 -2.87
C VAL A 70 -13.79 15.51 -3.37
N PHE A 71 -14.37 14.32 -3.59
CA PHE A 71 -13.62 13.16 -4.08
C PHE A 71 -13.01 13.41 -5.46
N GLU A 72 -13.70 14.12 -6.35
CA GLU A 72 -13.19 14.48 -7.67
C GLU A 72 -11.87 15.26 -7.64
N ARG A 73 -11.68 16.10 -6.62
CA ARG A 73 -10.47 16.93 -6.46
C ARG A 73 -9.39 16.22 -5.64
N PHE A 74 -9.80 15.26 -4.83
CA PHE A 74 -8.98 14.57 -3.86
C PHE A 74 -8.34 13.31 -4.46
N THR A 75 -9.15 12.40 -5.01
CA THR A 75 -8.72 11.11 -5.56
C THR A 75 -7.54 11.21 -6.53
N PRO A 76 -7.52 12.15 -7.51
CA PRO A 76 -6.40 12.22 -8.46
C PRO A 76 -5.04 12.41 -7.79
N LYS A 77 -4.97 13.13 -6.66
CA LYS A 77 -3.72 13.34 -5.92
C LYS A 77 -3.33 12.10 -5.11
N MET A 78 -4.32 11.50 -4.46
CA MET A 78 -4.13 10.32 -3.61
C MET A 78 -3.70 9.09 -4.41
N ALA A 79 -4.20 8.94 -5.64
CA ALA A 79 -3.85 7.85 -6.54
C ALA A 79 -2.35 7.80 -6.90
N PHE A 80 -1.62 8.92 -6.75
CA PHE A 80 -0.16 8.96 -6.91
C PHE A 80 0.58 8.94 -5.57
N LEU A 81 0.09 9.73 -4.60
CA LEU A 81 0.76 9.90 -3.32
C LEU A 81 0.76 8.60 -2.49
N MET A 82 -0.40 7.98 -2.29
CA MET A 82 -0.52 6.86 -1.35
C MET A 82 0.25 5.62 -1.80
N PRO A 83 0.17 5.16 -3.07
CA PRO A 83 0.95 4.00 -3.50
C PRO A 83 2.45 4.23 -3.41
N THR A 84 2.91 5.47 -3.65
CA THR A 84 4.33 5.81 -3.52
C THR A 84 4.78 5.75 -2.07
N LEU A 85 4.04 6.38 -1.15
CA LEU A 85 4.38 6.34 0.28
C LEU A 85 4.34 4.91 0.82
N ALA A 86 3.34 4.11 0.43
CA ALA A 86 3.25 2.71 0.78
C ALA A 86 4.49 1.92 0.29
N ALA A 87 4.86 2.08 -0.98
CA ALA A 87 6.03 1.40 -1.56
C ALA A 87 7.33 1.76 -0.83
N VAL A 88 7.58 3.06 -0.60
CA VAL A 88 8.79 3.53 0.12
C VAL A 88 8.81 3.04 1.56
N THR A 89 7.65 3.03 2.23
CA THR A 89 7.55 2.54 3.61
C THR A 89 7.82 1.04 3.70
N ILE A 90 7.20 0.23 2.83
CA ILE A 90 7.33 -1.23 2.83
C ILE A 90 8.76 -1.65 2.45
N VAL A 91 9.27 -1.16 1.32
CA VAL A 91 10.61 -1.52 0.84
C VAL A 91 11.67 -0.99 1.80
N GLY A 92 11.54 0.26 2.24
CA GLY A 92 12.45 0.86 3.22
C GLY A 92 12.45 0.10 4.55
N GLY A 93 11.30 -0.36 5.03
CA GLY A 93 11.18 -1.10 6.29
C GLY A 93 11.86 -2.46 6.24
N ILE A 94 11.56 -3.25 5.19
CA ILE A 94 12.16 -4.58 4.99
C ILE A 94 13.68 -4.48 4.85
N THR A 95 14.15 -3.59 3.98
CA THR A 95 15.58 -3.45 3.70
C THR A 95 16.35 -2.84 4.88
N LEU A 96 15.74 -1.95 5.66
CA LEU A 96 16.32 -1.44 6.89
C LEU A 96 16.42 -2.54 7.96
N ALA A 97 15.40 -3.40 8.10
CA ALA A 97 15.44 -4.53 9.05
C ALA A 97 16.56 -5.52 8.71
N LEU A 98 16.76 -5.81 7.41
CA LEU A 98 17.89 -6.60 6.93
C LEU A 98 19.23 -5.92 7.26
N ARG A 99 19.36 -4.63 6.98
CA ARG A 99 20.59 -3.86 7.20
C ARG A 99 20.98 -3.76 8.69
N LEU A 100 19.99 -3.77 9.58
CA LEU A 100 20.18 -3.73 11.03
C LEU A 100 20.37 -5.13 11.65
N GLY A 101 20.24 -6.20 10.88
CA GLY A 101 20.33 -7.58 11.37
C GLY A 101 19.10 -8.04 12.17
N TYR A 102 17.98 -7.34 12.10
CA TYR A 102 16.75 -7.68 12.82
C TYR A 102 15.91 -8.76 12.14
N PHE A 103 16.21 -9.08 10.87
CA PHE A 103 15.46 -10.03 10.06
C PHE A 103 16.30 -11.29 9.74
N PRO A 104 16.51 -12.19 10.72
CA PRO A 104 17.15 -13.47 10.46
C PRO A 104 16.25 -14.36 9.60
N ASN A 105 16.86 -15.29 8.86
CA ASN A 105 16.18 -16.26 8.01
C ASN A 105 15.23 -15.59 6.99
N ALA A 106 15.65 -14.48 6.40
CA ALA A 106 14.75 -13.62 5.64
C ALA A 106 14.17 -14.27 4.38
N ASP A 107 14.94 -15.05 3.64
CA ASP A 107 14.56 -15.49 2.29
C ASP A 107 13.26 -16.34 2.24
N PRO A 108 13.07 -17.37 3.09
CA PRO A 108 11.81 -18.11 3.16
C PRO A 108 10.62 -17.23 3.56
N TRP A 109 10.85 -16.26 4.46
CA TRP A 109 9.81 -15.34 4.92
C TRP A 109 9.44 -14.29 3.88
N LEU A 110 10.40 -13.83 3.07
CA LEU A 110 10.16 -12.95 1.95
C LEU A 110 9.40 -13.68 0.84
N ALA A 111 9.73 -14.95 0.56
CA ALA A 111 8.96 -15.77 -0.38
C ALA A 111 7.50 -15.93 0.05
N LEU A 112 7.26 -16.23 1.33
CA LEU A 112 5.91 -16.29 1.92
C LEU A 112 5.20 -14.94 1.83
N PHE A 113 5.86 -13.86 2.24
CA PHE A 113 5.31 -12.51 2.18
C PHE A 113 4.92 -12.12 0.75
N THR A 114 5.77 -12.39 -0.24
CA THR A 114 5.48 -12.12 -1.65
C THR A 114 4.24 -12.89 -2.10
N ALA A 115 4.17 -14.20 -1.85
CA ALA A 115 3.01 -14.99 -2.26
C ALA A 115 1.71 -14.52 -1.58
N LEU A 116 1.76 -14.28 -0.27
CA LEU A 116 0.61 -13.89 0.57
C LEU A 116 0.13 -12.46 0.33
N SER A 117 1.00 -11.58 -0.18
CA SER A 117 0.61 -10.20 -0.52
C SER A 117 0.21 -10.09 -2.00
N LEU A 118 1.02 -10.60 -2.92
CA LEU A 118 0.83 -10.42 -4.35
C LEU A 118 -0.36 -11.21 -4.90
N LEU A 119 -0.48 -12.50 -4.56
CA LEU A 119 -1.52 -13.34 -5.16
C LEU A 119 -2.94 -12.92 -4.74
N PRO A 120 -3.21 -12.63 -3.45
CA PRO A 120 -4.52 -12.13 -3.05
C PRO A 120 -4.79 -10.71 -3.59
N ALA A 121 -3.78 -9.83 -3.61
CA ALA A 121 -3.96 -8.49 -4.20
C ALA A 121 -4.34 -8.58 -5.68
N LEU A 122 -3.66 -9.42 -6.46
CA LEU A 122 -4.01 -9.66 -7.86
C LEU A 122 -5.41 -10.28 -7.96
N ALA A 123 -5.71 -11.35 -7.21
CA ALA A 123 -7.04 -11.96 -7.24
C ALA A 123 -8.17 -10.95 -6.97
N LEU A 124 -7.98 -10.05 -6.00
CA LEU A 124 -8.93 -8.97 -5.72
C LEU A 124 -9.02 -7.96 -6.87
N ILE A 125 -7.91 -7.56 -7.48
CA ILE A 125 -7.93 -6.71 -8.69
C ILE A 125 -8.73 -7.40 -9.80
N GLY A 126 -8.47 -8.68 -10.05
CA GLY A 126 -9.17 -9.46 -11.07
C GLY A 126 -10.67 -9.56 -10.81
N TRP A 127 -11.06 -9.81 -9.56
CA TRP A 127 -12.45 -9.81 -9.13
C TRP A 127 -13.11 -8.44 -9.29
N GLN A 128 -12.37 -7.38 -8.96
CA GLN A 128 -12.88 -6.03 -9.02
C GLN A 128 -13.16 -5.55 -10.46
N PHE A 129 -12.34 -5.94 -11.42
CA PHE A 129 -12.52 -5.56 -12.82
C PHE A 129 -13.19 -6.63 -13.68
N ASP A 130 -13.74 -7.69 -13.08
CA ASP A 130 -14.29 -8.87 -13.77
C ASP A 130 -13.31 -9.43 -14.83
N ALA A 131 -12.01 -9.41 -14.50
CA ALA A 131 -10.94 -9.64 -15.46
C ALA A 131 -10.56 -11.13 -15.61
N PHE A 132 -11.17 -12.04 -14.85
CA PHE A 132 -10.79 -13.47 -14.86
C PHE A 132 -10.98 -14.15 -16.22
N GLY A 133 -11.89 -13.66 -17.06
CA GLY A 133 -12.06 -14.12 -18.44
C GLY A 133 -10.97 -13.62 -19.40
N ASP A 134 -10.37 -12.46 -19.11
CA ASP A 134 -9.40 -11.80 -19.98
C ASP A 134 -8.09 -12.62 -20.07
N ARG A 135 -7.61 -12.87 -21.30
CA ARG A 135 -6.36 -13.61 -21.54
C ARG A 135 -5.14 -12.88 -20.99
N ARG A 136 -5.08 -11.56 -21.12
CA ARG A 136 -3.98 -10.72 -20.61
C ARG A 136 -3.90 -10.82 -19.09
N TRP A 137 -5.04 -10.72 -18.42
CA TRP A 137 -5.13 -10.89 -16.98
C TRP A 137 -4.70 -12.30 -16.55
N ARG A 138 -5.18 -13.34 -17.21
CA ARG A 138 -4.76 -14.72 -16.94
C ARG A 138 -3.26 -14.95 -17.11
N VAL A 139 -2.63 -14.32 -18.11
CA VAL A 139 -1.17 -14.39 -18.29
C VAL A 139 -0.46 -13.74 -17.11
N VAL A 140 -0.86 -12.54 -16.69
CA VAL A 140 -0.25 -11.85 -15.54
C VAL A 140 -0.44 -12.64 -14.25
N ALA A 141 -1.65 -13.14 -13.98
CA ALA A 141 -1.95 -13.95 -12.81
C ALA A 141 -1.16 -15.27 -12.81
N ALA A 142 -1.05 -15.94 -13.96
CA ALA A 142 -0.26 -17.17 -14.08
C ALA A 142 1.23 -16.91 -13.85
N LEU A 143 1.80 -15.84 -14.41
CA LEU A 143 3.20 -15.46 -14.18
C LEU A 143 3.47 -15.15 -12.72
N ALA A 144 2.58 -14.41 -12.06
CA ALA A 144 2.70 -14.10 -10.64
C ALA A 144 2.60 -15.37 -9.78
N ALA A 145 1.66 -16.27 -10.09
CA ALA A 145 1.48 -17.53 -9.38
C ALA A 145 2.68 -18.47 -9.55
N VAL A 146 3.16 -18.65 -10.79
CA VAL A 146 4.35 -19.47 -11.08
C VAL A 146 5.60 -18.86 -10.45
N GLY A 147 5.80 -17.55 -10.56
CA GLY A 147 6.93 -16.86 -9.94
C GLY A 147 6.95 -17.00 -8.42
N SER A 148 5.80 -16.77 -7.77
CA SER A 148 5.66 -16.92 -6.31
C SER A 148 5.86 -18.38 -5.88
N GLY A 149 5.29 -19.32 -6.63
CA GLY A 149 5.43 -20.76 -6.37
C GLY A 149 6.86 -21.26 -6.56
N ALA A 150 7.55 -20.80 -7.60
CA ALA A 150 8.96 -21.12 -7.84
C ALA A 150 9.86 -20.54 -6.73
N TYR A 151 9.61 -19.30 -6.31
CA TYR A 151 10.37 -18.70 -5.22
C TYR A 151 10.16 -19.46 -3.91
N LEU A 152 8.91 -19.81 -3.57
CA LEU A 152 8.62 -20.68 -2.42
C LEU A 152 9.31 -22.04 -2.53
N ALA A 153 9.30 -22.68 -3.70
CA ALA A 153 9.93 -23.98 -3.89
C ALA A 153 11.45 -23.95 -3.63
N VAL A 154 12.10 -22.84 -3.98
CA VAL A 154 13.55 -22.64 -3.76
C VAL A 154 13.84 -22.25 -2.31
N ALA A 155 13.02 -21.41 -1.70
CA ALA A 155 13.30 -20.85 -0.37
C ALA A 155 12.83 -21.74 0.79
N LEU A 156 11.71 -22.47 0.64
CA LEU A 156 11.14 -23.28 1.72
C LEU A 156 12.05 -24.38 2.30
N PRO A 157 12.95 -25.05 1.53
CA PRO A 157 13.88 -26.02 2.10
C PRO A 157 14.79 -25.45 3.18
N GLU A 158 15.09 -24.15 3.14
CA GLU A 158 15.90 -23.44 4.13
C GLU A 158 15.05 -22.77 5.22
N PHE A 159 13.77 -23.14 5.35
CA PHE A 159 12.87 -22.49 6.29
C PHE A 159 13.37 -22.63 7.73
N ALA A 160 13.63 -21.48 8.33
CA ALA A 160 13.87 -21.31 9.75
C ALA A 160 13.06 -20.10 10.25
N MET A 161 12.65 -20.16 11.52
CA MET A 161 11.85 -19.10 12.12
C MET A 161 12.63 -17.78 12.20
N THR A 162 11.96 -16.69 11.84
CA THR A 162 12.46 -15.34 12.13
C THR A 162 12.01 -14.89 13.53
N THR A 163 12.36 -13.67 13.94
CA THR A 163 11.91 -13.15 15.24
C THR A 163 10.38 -12.93 15.25
N PRO A 164 9.68 -13.11 16.39
CA PRO A 164 8.23 -12.92 16.45
C PRO A 164 7.80 -11.52 15.99
N ALA A 165 8.56 -10.48 16.34
CA ALA A 165 8.27 -9.11 15.93
C ALA A 165 8.32 -8.95 14.39
N VAL A 166 9.30 -9.56 13.71
CA VAL A 166 9.39 -9.50 12.26
C VAL A 166 8.30 -10.34 11.59
N ALA A 167 8.02 -11.55 12.10
CA ALA A 167 6.94 -12.39 11.57
C ALA A 167 5.58 -11.66 11.64
N VAL A 168 5.26 -11.05 12.79
CA VAL A 168 4.05 -10.24 12.95
C VAL A 168 4.08 -9.01 12.04
N SER A 169 5.25 -8.37 11.88
CA SER A 169 5.41 -7.23 10.99
C SER A 169 5.05 -7.57 9.54
N LEU A 170 5.59 -8.67 9.02
CA LEU A 170 5.30 -9.13 7.67
C LEU A 170 3.84 -9.50 7.48
N ALA A 171 3.21 -10.15 8.47
CA ALA A 171 1.80 -10.48 8.43
C ALA A 171 0.92 -9.22 8.33
N ILE A 172 1.18 -8.21 9.19
CA ILE A 172 0.46 -6.94 9.14
C ILE A 172 0.69 -6.24 7.80
N VAL A 173 1.93 -6.15 7.34
CA VAL A 173 2.27 -5.51 6.06
C VAL A 173 1.64 -6.25 4.87
N ALA A 174 1.52 -7.58 4.92
CA ALA A 174 0.82 -8.35 3.89
C ALA A 174 -0.66 -7.97 3.84
N VAL A 175 -1.34 -7.88 5.00
CA VAL A 175 -2.74 -7.41 5.08
C VAL A 175 -2.88 -5.98 4.55
N LEU A 176 -2.00 -5.07 4.98
CA LEU A 176 -1.97 -3.69 4.50
C LEU A 176 -1.80 -3.64 2.97
N THR A 177 -0.91 -4.46 2.41
CA THR A 177 -0.65 -4.55 0.97
C THR A 177 -1.86 -5.08 0.21
N VAL A 178 -2.49 -6.15 0.70
CA VAL A 178 -3.68 -6.75 0.08
C VAL A 178 -4.86 -5.78 0.06
N ILE A 179 -5.11 -5.08 1.16
CA ILE A 179 -6.19 -4.08 1.22
C ILE A 179 -5.83 -2.85 0.37
N GLY A 180 -4.60 -2.34 0.47
CA GLY A 180 -4.15 -1.13 -0.22
C GLY A 180 -4.13 -1.30 -1.74
N PHE A 181 -3.45 -2.32 -2.23
CA PHE A 181 -3.27 -2.55 -3.67
C PHE A 181 -4.37 -3.42 -4.27
N GLY A 182 -4.97 -4.33 -3.49
CA GLY A 182 -6.03 -5.22 -3.97
C GLY A 182 -7.43 -4.63 -3.86
N VAL A 183 -7.68 -3.71 -2.92
CA VAL A 183 -9.01 -3.12 -2.67
C VAL A 183 -9.06 -1.63 -2.99
N LEU A 184 -8.27 -0.82 -2.27
CA LEU A 184 -8.33 0.64 -2.32
C LEU A 184 -7.89 1.19 -3.68
N LEU A 185 -6.70 0.81 -4.16
CA LEU A 185 -6.15 1.31 -5.42
C LEU A 185 -7.07 1.02 -6.63
N PRO A 186 -7.61 -0.20 -6.81
CA PRO A 186 -8.62 -0.45 -7.84
C PRO A 186 -9.87 0.40 -7.68
N GLY A 187 -10.31 0.64 -6.44
CA GLY A 187 -11.43 1.53 -6.14
C GLY A 187 -11.16 2.96 -6.62
N GLU A 188 -9.97 3.50 -6.35
CA GLU A 188 -9.54 4.82 -6.85
C GLU A 188 -9.49 4.86 -8.38
N VAL A 189 -9.05 3.78 -9.03
CA VAL A 189 -9.06 3.67 -10.50
C VAL A 189 -10.49 3.70 -11.03
N ARG A 190 -11.42 2.94 -10.44
CA ARG A 190 -12.84 2.97 -10.85
C ARG A 190 -13.47 4.33 -10.64
N LEU A 191 -13.23 4.96 -9.48
CA LEU A 191 -13.69 6.31 -9.20
C LEU A 191 -13.15 7.28 -10.25
N TYR A 192 -11.86 7.19 -10.60
CA TYR A 192 -11.30 7.99 -11.68
C TYR A 192 -11.95 7.72 -13.04
N LEU A 193 -12.24 6.47 -13.40
CA LEU A 193 -12.93 6.14 -14.65
C LEU A 193 -14.34 6.74 -14.68
N GLU A 194 -15.07 6.64 -13.57
CA GLU A 194 -16.41 7.23 -13.43
C GLU A 194 -16.39 8.74 -13.61
N MET A 195 -15.44 9.44 -12.97
CA MET A 195 -15.27 10.88 -13.15
C MET A 195 -14.90 11.33 -14.57
N ASN A 196 -14.52 10.40 -15.46
CA ASN A 196 -14.20 10.67 -16.86
C ASN A 196 -15.21 10.03 -17.82
N SER A 197 -16.30 9.46 -17.30
CA SER A 197 -17.39 8.97 -18.13
C SER A 197 -18.12 10.16 -18.80
N ALA A 198 -18.91 9.87 -19.83
CA ALA A 198 -19.66 10.90 -20.54
C ALA A 198 -20.77 11.51 -19.68
N ASP A 199 -21.26 10.76 -18.70
CA ASP A 199 -22.32 11.13 -17.76
C ASP A 199 -21.93 10.65 -16.35
N PRO A 200 -21.09 11.39 -15.61
CA PRO A 200 -20.59 10.96 -14.31
C PRO A 200 -21.68 10.84 -13.26
N ASP A 201 -21.74 9.67 -12.62
CA ASP A 201 -22.70 9.42 -11.53
C ASP A 201 -22.14 9.85 -10.15
N ALA A 202 -22.74 10.89 -9.59
CA ALA A 202 -22.40 11.41 -8.26
C ALA A 202 -22.67 10.39 -7.14
N GLU A 203 -23.69 9.56 -7.25
CA GLU A 203 -23.98 8.50 -6.26
C GLU A 203 -22.87 7.45 -6.26
N ALA A 204 -22.46 6.99 -7.45
CA ALA A 204 -21.36 6.04 -7.59
C ALA A 204 -20.04 6.60 -7.04
N ILE A 205 -19.68 7.84 -7.38
CA ILE A 205 -18.46 8.51 -6.88
C ILE A 205 -18.49 8.63 -5.35
N SER A 206 -19.61 9.10 -4.79
CA SER A 206 -19.83 9.25 -3.35
C SER A 206 -19.74 7.90 -2.62
N ALA A 207 -20.38 6.86 -3.15
CA ALA A 207 -20.39 5.53 -2.54
C ALA A 207 -19.00 4.88 -2.52
N ILE A 208 -18.28 4.93 -3.65
CA ILE A 208 -16.92 4.38 -3.75
C ILE A 208 -15.97 5.16 -2.83
N GLY A 209 -16.02 6.49 -2.86
CA GLY A 209 -15.18 7.34 -2.02
C GLY A 209 -15.41 7.09 -0.53
N MET A 210 -16.66 6.97 -0.08
CA MET A 210 -16.97 6.67 1.33
C MET A 210 -16.51 5.27 1.75
N ARG A 211 -16.61 4.28 0.86
CA ARG A 211 -16.05 2.95 1.11
C ARG A 211 -14.53 3.04 1.30
N ASN A 212 -13.84 3.79 0.45
CA ASN A 212 -12.39 3.96 0.55
C ASN A 212 -11.99 4.69 1.84
N ALA A 213 -12.71 5.74 2.24
CA ALA A 213 -12.47 6.44 3.51
C ALA A 213 -12.61 5.51 4.73
N LYS A 214 -13.61 4.62 4.73
CA LYS A 214 -13.78 3.60 5.80
C LYS A 214 -12.63 2.58 5.80
N LEU A 215 -12.22 2.12 4.62
CA LEU A 215 -11.11 1.18 4.48
C LEU A 215 -9.76 1.80 4.87
N SER A 216 -9.55 3.09 4.64
CA SER A 216 -8.41 3.84 5.19
C SER A 216 -8.40 3.83 6.72
N GLY A 217 -9.56 3.80 7.40
CA GLY A 217 -9.61 3.61 8.85
C GLY A 217 -9.13 2.24 9.31
N VAL A 218 -9.50 1.19 8.57
CA VAL A 218 -8.98 -0.16 8.82
C VAL A 218 -7.45 -0.21 8.59
N GLN A 219 -6.96 0.42 7.50
CA GLN A 219 -5.52 0.58 7.26
C GLN A 219 -4.82 1.28 8.42
N GLY A 220 -5.37 2.42 8.87
CA GLY A 220 -4.84 3.20 9.98
C GLY A 220 -4.67 2.38 11.26
N ALA A 221 -5.64 1.51 11.59
CA ALA A 221 -5.56 0.64 12.76
C ALA A 221 -4.40 -0.38 12.65
N PHE A 222 -4.23 -1.02 11.49
CA PHE A 222 -3.10 -1.92 11.24
C PHE A 222 -1.76 -1.16 11.22
N GLN A 223 -1.73 0.07 10.72
CA GLN A 223 -0.55 0.94 10.74
C GLN A 223 -0.15 1.33 12.18
N LEU A 224 -1.10 1.61 13.06
CA LEU A 224 -0.82 1.81 14.48
C LEU A 224 -0.30 0.53 15.15
N ALA A 225 -0.86 -0.63 14.79
CA ALA A 225 -0.37 -1.91 15.29
C ALA A 225 1.08 -2.20 14.87
N ILE A 226 1.43 -1.97 13.61
CA ILE A 226 2.83 -2.14 13.16
C ILE A 226 3.76 -1.11 13.81
N VAL A 227 3.31 0.12 14.07
CA VAL A 227 4.09 1.09 14.86
C VAL A 227 4.40 0.57 16.25
N ALA A 228 3.42 -0.04 16.94
CA ALA A 228 3.66 -0.69 18.23
C ALA A 228 4.69 -1.83 18.11
N VAL A 229 4.59 -2.66 17.06
CA VAL A 229 5.58 -3.74 16.81
C VAL A 229 6.97 -3.17 16.55
N MET A 230 7.11 -2.07 15.80
CA MET A 230 8.40 -1.41 15.57
C MET A 230 9.01 -0.85 16.86
N VAL A 231 8.19 -0.33 17.77
CA VAL A 231 8.63 0.09 19.10
C VAL A 231 9.13 -1.13 19.90
N VAL A 232 8.39 -2.23 19.91
CA VAL A 232 8.83 -3.47 20.56
C VAL A 232 10.13 -3.99 19.94
N LEU A 233 10.27 -3.95 18.62
CA LEU A 233 11.49 -4.38 17.94
C LEU A 233 12.71 -3.51 18.33
N ARG A 234 12.49 -2.20 18.57
CA ARG A 234 13.56 -1.26 18.93
C ARG A 234 13.96 -1.33 20.41
N TRP A 235 13.02 -1.57 21.32
CA TRP A 235 13.25 -1.50 22.78
C TRP A 235 13.08 -2.82 23.53
N GLY A 236 12.43 -3.81 22.93
CA GLY A 236 12.05 -5.08 23.56
C GLY A 236 13.12 -6.18 23.56
N GLY A 237 14.27 -5.94 22.91
CA GLY A 237 15.34 -6.93 22.79
C GLY A 237 15.01 -8.01 21.73
N ALA A 238 15.96 -8.25 20.83
CA ALA A 238 15.95 -9.43 19.95
C ALA A 238 16.40 -10.67 20.73
#